data_AF-A7WPP3-F1
#
_entry.id   AF-A7WPP3-F1
#
_cell.length_a   1.000
_cell.length_b   1.000
_cell.length_c   1.000
_cell.angle_alpha   90.00
_cell.angle_beta   90.00
_cell.angle_gamma   90.00
#
_symmetry.space_group_name_H-M   'P 1'
#
loop_
_entity.id
_entity.type
_entity.pdbx_description
1 polymer ?
#
loop_
_entity_poly.entity_id
_entity_poly.type
_entity_poly.pdbx_seq_one_letter_code
_entity_poly.pdbx_strand_id
1 'polypeptide(L)'
;TPLPIVGNLLQVKPKDLAKTLEQLSKEYGPVFTVHLGSDPVVVLCGHDVVKEALIDRGDEFAARGRMPLGDRANEGLGIIFSNNEGWLHVRRFALTTLRNFGMGKR
;
A
#
# COMPACT_ATOMS: atom_id res chain seq x y z
N THR A 1 16.83 -13.58 5.45
CA THR A 1 17.83 -12.48 5.40
C THR A 1 17.87 -11.86 4.01
N PRO A 2 17.86 -10.51 3.88
CA PRO A 2 17.95 -9.84 2.58
C PRO A 2 19.34 -9.98 1.98
N LEU A 3 19.40 -10.13 0.65
CA LEU A 3 20.65 -10.08 -0.11
C LEU A 3 21.03 -8.63 -0.42
N PRO A 4 22.34 -8.32 -0.57
CA PRO A 4 22.76 -6.99 -1.01
C PRO A 4 22.09 -6.59 -2.32
N ILE A 5 21.66 -5.32 -2.43
CA ILE A 5 21.04 -4.69 -3.61
C ILE A 5 19.63 -5.21 -3.95
N VAL A 6 19.44 -6.53 -4.04
CA VAL A 6 18.17 -7.15 -4.46
C VAL A 6 17.21 -7.42 -3.30
N GLY A 7 17.66 -7.32 -2.06
CA GLY A 7 16.83 -7.55 -0.88
C GLY A 7 16.28 -8.98 -0.84
N ASN A 8 14.97 -9.10 -0.67
CA ASN A 8 14.23 -10.37 -0.64
C ASN A 8 13.59 -10.72 -1.99
N LEU A 9 13.97 -10.09 -3.10
CA LEU A 9 13.31 -10.28 -4.41
C LEU A 9 13.37 -11.73 -4.93
N LEU A 10 14.39 -12.50 -4.54
CA LEU A 10 14.48 -13.93 -4.88
C LEU A 10 13.57 -14.82 -4.02
N GLN A 11 13.26 -14.37 -2.81
CA GLN A 11 12.36 -15.06 -1.88
C GLN A 11 10.90 -14.70 -2.19
N VAL A 12 10.63 -13.45 -2.58
CA VAL A 12 9.30 -12.91 -2.84
C VAL A 12 9.00 -12.95 -4.35
N LYS A 13 8.27 -13.98 -4.79
CA LYS A 13 7.96 -14.19 -6.21
C LYS A 13 6.80 -13.29 -6.66
N PRO A 14 6.94 -12.45 -7.71
CA PRO A 14 5.86 -11.57 -8.17
C PRO A 14 4.58 -12.30 -8.59
N LYS A 15 4.71 -13.49 -9.21
CA LYS A 15 3.57 -14.29 -9.68
C LYS A 15 2.68 -14.80 -8.54
N ASP A 16 3.27 -15.05 -7.36
CA ASP A 16 2.61 -15.64 -6.20
C ASP A 16 2.85 -14.80 -4.94
N LEU A 17 2.85 -13.47 -5.08
CA LEU A 17 3.26 -12.53 -4.04
C LEU A 17 2.48 -12.75 -2.74
N ALA A 18 1.14 -12.77 -2.81
CA ALA A 18 0.28 -12.94 -1.64
C ALA A 18 0.58 -14.26 -0.89
N LYS A 19 0.68 -15.37 -1.63
CA LYS A 19 0.97 -16.69 -1.05
C LYS A 19 2.35 -16.73 -0.40
N THR A 20 3.34 -16.11 -1.03
CA THR A 20 4.71 -16.06 -0.51
C THR A 20 4.79 -15.24 0.77
N LEU A 21 4.10 -14.09 0.81
CA LEU A 21 4.00 -13.26 2.02
C LEU A 21 3.23 -13.97 3.15
N GLU A 22 2.18 -14.72 2.82
CA GLU A 22 1.45 -15.53 3.80
C GLU A 22 2.31 -16.69 4.37
N GLN A 23 3.22 -17.25 3.58
CA GLN A 23 4.18 -18.24 4.08
C GLN A 23 5.19 -17.59 5.05
N LEU A 24 5.71 -16.42 4.69
CA LEU A 24 6.62 -15.67 5.54
C LEU A 24 5.93 -15.23 6.85
N SER A 25 4.64 -14.89 6.81
CA SER A 25 3.92 -14.51 8.04
C SER A 25 3.78 -15.67 9.03
N LYS A 26 3.81 -16.93 8.57
CA LYS A 26 3.81 -18.11 9.45
C LYS A 26 5.14 -18.31 10.17
N GLU A 27 6.25 -17.84 9.58
CA GLU A 27 7.59 -17.95 10.15
C GLU A 27 7.94 -16.74 11.03
N TYR A 28 7.67 -15.52 10.55
CA TYR A 28 8.08 -14.26 11.18
C TYR A 28 6.96 -13.58 11.99
N GLY A 29 5.74 -14.08 11.91
CA GLY A 29 4.56 -13.51 12.55
C GLY A 29 3.76 -12.55 11.66
N PRO A 30 2.69 -11.95 12.20
CA PRO A 30 1.72 -11.17 11.42
C PRO A 30 2.26 -9.80 10.95
N VAL A 31 3.35 -9.31 11.53
CA VAL A 31 4.02 -8.07 11.14
C VAL A 31 5.50 -8.36 10.93
N PHE A 32 5.97 -8.18 9.70
CA PHE A 32 7.36 -8.46 9.36
C PHE A 32 7.84 -7.53 8.25
N THR A 33 9.16 -7.44 8.06
CA THR A 33 9.76 -6.59 7.02
C THR A 33 10.34 -7.43 5.90
N VAL A 34 10.02 -7.06 4.66
CA VAL A 34 10.68 -7.56 3.46
C VAL A 34 11.39 -6.39 2.76
N HIS A 35 12.54 -6.64 2.15
CA HIS A 35 13.27 -5.65 1.38
C HIS A 35 12.97 -5.86 -0.10
N LEU A 36 12.32 -4.90 -0.74
CA LEU A 36 12.12 -4.92 -2.19
C LEU A 36 13.26 -4.12 -2.83
N GLY A 37 14.33 -4.80 -3.22
CA GLY A 37 15.58 -4.12 -3.57
C GLY A 37 16.20 -3.47 -2.33
N SER A 38 16.44 -2.16 -2.39
CA SER A 38 16.92 -1.34 -1.27
C SER A 38 15.82 -0.85 -0.34
N ASP A 39 14.55 -0.94 -0.74
CA ASP A 39 13.43 -0.33 -0.02
C ASP A 39 12.85 -1.31 1.01
N PRO A 40 12.88 -0.98 2.32
CA PRO A 40 12.22 -1.79 3.33
C PRO A 40 10.70 -1.59 3.26
N VAL A 41 9.97 -2.70 3.26
CA VAL A 41 8.51 -2.76 3.24
C VAL A 41 8.01 -3.56 4.42
N VAL A 42 7.23 -2.91 5.28
CA VAL A 42 6.52 -3.58 6.37
C VAL A 42 5.26 -4.23 5.83
N VAL A 43 5.14 -5.54 6.02
CA VAL A 43 4.00 -6.35 5.60
C VAL A 43 3.11 -6.60 6.81
N LEU A 44 1.83 -6.29 6.65
CA LEU A 44 0.78 -6.57 7.64
C LEU A 44 -0.06 -7.74 7.13
N CYS A 45 -0.11 -8.82 7.90
CA CYS A 45 -0.82 -10.05 7.55
C CYS A 45 -1.75 -10.48 8.68
N GLY A 46 -3.04 -10.59 8.37
CA GLY A 46 -4.09 -10.96 9.33
C GLY A 46 -5.07 -9.82 9.58
N HIS A 47 -6.31 -10.19 9.92
CA HIS A 47 -7.41 -9.23 10.07
C HIS A 47 -7.10 -8.17 11.14
N ASP A 48 -6.67 -8.59 12.33
CA ASP A 48 -6.55 -7.68 13.47
C ASP A 48 -5.46 -6.63 13.26
N VAL A 49 -4.29 -7.03 12.75
CA VAL A 49 -3.18 -6.10 12.47
C VAL A 49 -3.49 -5.15 11.31
N VAL A 50 -4.22 -5.61 10.29
CA VAL A 50 -4.63 -4.77 9.15
C VAL A 50 -5.70 -3.78 9.60
N LYS A 51 -6.66 -4.22 10.42
CA LYS A 51 -7.70 -3.36 11.00
C LYS A 51 -7.08 -2.29 11.89
N GLU A 52 -6.18 -2.68 12.78
CA GLU A 52 -5.52 -1.73 13.69
C GLU A 52 -4.78 -0.64 12.91
N ALA A 53 -3.98 -1.03 11.91
CA ALA A 53 -3.20 -0.08 11.13
C ALA A 53 -4.07 0.81 10.23
N LEU A 54 -4.98 0.23 9.45
CA LEU A 54 -5.69 0.97 8.38
C LEU A 54 -7.00 1.62 8.85
N ILE A 55 -7.55 1.22 10.01
CA ILE A 55 -8.79 1.77 10.56
C ILE A 55 -8.50 2.50 11.86
N ASP A 56 -8.02 1.78 12.88
CA ASP A 56 -7.87 2.34 14.23
C ASP A 56 -6.76 3.42 14.27
N ARG A 57 -5.74 3.29 13.42
CA ARG A 57 -4.64 4.25 13.20
C ARG A 57 -4.63 4.83 11.78
N GLY A 58 -5.81 4.97 11.18
CA GLY A 58 -5.96 5.31 9.76
C GLY A 58 -5.23 6.59 9.32
N ASP A 59 -5.12 7.61 10.18
CA ASP A 59 -4.42 8.85 9.86
C ASP A 59 -2.89 8.65 9.71
N GLU A 60 -2.31 7.75 10.50
CA GLU A 60 -0.88 7.43 10.44
C GLU A 60 -0.52 6.59 9.20
N PHE A 61 -1.44 5.75 8.73
CA PHE A 61 -1.29 4.89 7.57
C PHE A 61 -1.99 5.43 6.30
N ALA A 62 -2.44 6.69 6.33
CA ALA A 62 -3.21 7.27 5.23
C ALA A 62 -2.40 7.51 3.95
N ALA A 63 -1.07 7.63 4.06
CA ALA A 63 -0.19 7.94 2.94
C ALA A 63 -0.11 6.81 1.91
N ARG A 64 0.19 7.17 0.66
CA ARG A 64 0.46 6.23 -0.44
C ARG A 64 1.94 5.87 -0.46
N GLY A 65 2.23 4.57 -0.42
CA GLY A 65 3.58 4.06 -0.63
C GLY A 65 4.11 4.46 -2.00
N ARG A 66 5.42 4.71 -2.08
CA ARG A 66 6.10 5.08 -3.32
C ARG A 66 6.03 3.91 -4.31
N MET A 67 5.54 4.18 -5.52
CA MET A 67 5.48 3.21 -6.60
C MET A 67 6.16 3.81 -7.83
N PRO A 68 7.37 3.35 -8.23
CA PRO A 68 8.13 3.98 -9.32
C PRO A 68 7.34 4.15 -10.63
N LEU A 69 6.45 3.20 -10.93
CA LEU A 69 5.57 3.29 -12.11
C LEU A 69 4.48 4.37 -11.93
N GLY A 70 3.91 4.50 -10.73
CA GLY A 70 2.92 5.53 -10.41
C GLY A 70 3.54 6.93 -10.40
N ASP A 71 4.75 7.06 -9.83
CA ASP A 71 5.53 8.29 -9.81
C ASP A 71 5.80 8.79 -11.25
N ARG A 72 6.15 7.89 -12.17
CA ARG A 72 6.37 8.23 -13.59
C ARG A 72 5.08 8.54 -14.35
N ALA A 73 3.98 7.89 -14.00
CA ALA A 73 2.73 8.03 -14.75
C ALA A 73 2.03 9.37 -14.47
N ASN A 74 2.06 9.83 -13.22
CA ASN A 74 1.28 11.01 -12.79
C ASN A 74 2.13 12.07 -12.06
N GLU A 75 3.45 11.89 -11.93
CA GLU A 75 4.36 12.85 -11.27
C GLU A 75 3.91 13.24 -9.85
N GLY A 76 3.28 12.30 -9.12
CA GLY A 76 2.75 12.55 -7.77
C GLY A 76 1.43 13.34 -7.74
N LEU A 77 0.76 13.51 -8.88
CA LEU A 77 -0.56 14.15 -9.00
C LEU A 77 -1.71 13.11 -9.05
N GLY A 78 -2.94 13.61 -8.95
CA GLY A 78 -4.17 12.80 -9.02
C GLY A 78 -4.67 12.31 -7.66
N ILE A 79 -5.30 11.13 -7.62
CA ILE A 79 -5.94 10.55 -6.42
C ILE A 79 -5.27 9.26 -5.94
N ILE A 80 -4.79 8.42 -6.87
CA ILE A 80 -4.39 7.04 -6.58
C ILE A 80 -2.96 6.96 -6.00
N PHE A 81 -2.01 7.70 -6.59
CA PHE A 81 -0.57 7.62 -6.26
C PHE A 81 0.00 8.94 -5.71
N SER A 82 -0.84 9.79 -5.12
CA SER A 82 -0.45 11.13 -4.67
C SER A 82 -0.59 11.28 -3.15
N ASN A 83 0.31 12.08 -2.57
CA ASN A 83 0.31 12.51 -1.16
C ASN A 83 0.42 14.04 -1.02
N ASN A 84 0.31 14.80 -2.11
CA ASN A 84 0.45 16.26 -2.10
C ASN A 84 -0.71 16.94 -1.34
N GLU A 85 -0.57 18.22 -0.99
CA GLU A 85 -1.61 18.99 -0.28
C GLU A 85 -2.98 18.98 -1.00
N GLY A 86 -2.96 18.87 -2.33
CA GLY A 86 -4.14 18.80 -3.17
C GLY A 86 -4.85 17.43 -3.16
N TRP A 87 -4.18 16.35 -2.75
CA TRP A 87 -4.72 14.98 -2.82
C TRP A 87 -6.07 14.86 -2.09
N LEU A 88 -6.14 15.39 -0.86
CA LEU A 88 -7.35 15.35 -0.06
C LEU A 88 -8.49 16.15 -0.71
N HIS A 89 -8.16 17.30 -1.32
CA HIS A 89 -9.12 18.15 -2.03
C HIS A 89 -9.69 17.44 -3.26
N VAL A 90 -8.84 16.89 -4.12
CA VAL A 90 -9.25 16.18 -5.33
C VAL A 90 -10.04 14.91 -4.98
N ARG A 91 -9.64 14.17 -3.94
CA ARG A 91 -10.38 13.00 -3.45
C ARG A 91 -11.78 13.38 -2.96
N ARG A 92 -11.91 14.45 -2.16
CA ARG A 92 -13.21 14.94 -1.67
C ARG A 92 -14.10 15.38 -2.84
N PHE A 93 -13.54 16.15 -3.78
CA PHE A 93 -14.24 16.59 -4.98
C PHE A 93 -14.76 15.40 -5.81
N ALA A 94 -13.91 14.40 -6.07
CA ALA A 94 -14.28 13.22 -6.85
C ALA A 94 -15.39 12.42 -6.18
N LEU A 95 -15.30 12.16 -4.86
CA LEU A 95 -16.32 11.42 -4.12
C LEU A 95 -17.68 12.15 -4.12
N THR A 96 -17.67 13.48 -3.94
CA THR A 96 -18.90 14.29 -4.00
C THR A 96 -19.51 14.25 -5.41
N THR A 97 -18.69 14.44 -6.43
CA THR A 97 -19.12 14.41 -7.83
C THR A 97 -19.72 13.05 -8.19
N LEU A 98 -19.05 11.94 -7.86
CA LEU A 98 -19.54 10.59 -8.12
C LEU A 98 -20.91 10.33 -7.45
N ARG A 99 -21.11 10.78 -6.21
CA ARG A 99 -22.41 10.67 -5.51
C ARG A 99 -23.49 11.52 -6.18
N ASN A 100 -23.14 12.72 -6.66
CA ASN A 100 -24.07 13.56 -7.40
C ASN A 100 -24.52 12.89 -8.71
N PHE A 101 -23.61 12.18 -9.38
CA PHE A 101 -23.88 11.36 -10.56
C PHE A 101 -24.54 9.99 -10.25
N GLY A 102 -24.96 9.74 -9.02
CA GLY A 102 -25.76 8.56 -8.66
C GLY A 102 -24.97 7.35 -8.16
N MET A 103 -23.64 7.44 -8.02
CA MET A 103 -22.86 6.37 -7.40
C MET A 103 -23.31 6.15 -5.95
N GLY A 104 -23.68 4.91 -5.63
CA GLY A 104 -24.12 4.52 -4.29
C GLY A 104 -25.58 4.87 -3.97
N LYS A 105 -26.35 5.43 -4.92
CA LYS A 105 -27.80 5.55 -4.79
C LYS A 105 -28.44 4.21 -5.13
N ARG A 106 -28.96 3.52 -4.12
CA ARG A 106 -30.05 2.55 -4.19
C ARG A 106 -31.25 3.17 -3.48
#